data_AF-A0A9X3BIX1-F1
#
_entry.id   AF-A0A9X3BIX1-F1
#
_cell.length_a   1.000
_cell.length_b   1.000
_cell.length_c   1.000
_cell.angle_alpha   90.00
_cell.angle_beta   90.00
_cell.angle_gamma   90.00
#
_symmetry.space_group_name_H-M   'P 1'
#
loop_
_entity.id
_entity.type
_entity.pdbx_description
1 polymer ?
#
loop_
_entity_poly.entity_id
_entity_poly.type
_entity_poly.pdbx_seq_one_letter_code
_entity_poly.pdbx_strand_id
1 'polypeptide(L)'
;MTRSLIILPDDSAQPVLDAIHGATTSLRVKMFAFSHQPLLDAIVAAHQRGVLVKVMLNPVRRDGETDNDGARDLLQQCGIQVTESSPSFDLTHEKSMVIDDEYAFVESLNWTDENFTATRDYAVVTPTAHEVLEIIECFEADWAREDFDPGDSARLIWCPTNGRARIAEFIDRAEETLFVQNERYQDPVIIERLVRAARRGVKVHVMARAPHHLKADKLLEGVSGLRILDDVGIKIHRLKHLKLHAKMILADHERAVVGSINLSPGSFDHRRELAIEADDKKLLKRLNEVAHHDWKHSAPLDLSDEALLADLAGRNQREVDQLALHRRED
;
A
#
# COMPACT_ATOMS: atom_id res chain seq x y z
N MET A 1 4.96 -22.96 7.93
CA MET A 1 3.71 -22.60 7.21
C MET A 1 4.10 -22.08 5.81
N THR A 2 3.18 -21.97 4.85
CA THR A 2 3.42 -21.25 3.56
C THR A 2 2.82 -19.86 3.64
N ARG A 3 3.19 -18.93 2.74
CA ARG A 3 2.56 -17.61 2.73
C ARG A 3 1.05 -17.72 2.48
N SER A 4 0.29 -16.80 3.04
CA SER A 4 -1.16 -16.65 2.80
C SER A 4 -1.51 -15.22 2.42
N LEU A 5 -2.71 -15.04 1.89
CA LEU A 5 -3.22 -13.75 1.39
C LEU A 5 -4.48 -13.39 2.16
N ILE A 6 -4.65 -12.12 2.46
CA ILE A 6 -5.89 -11.51 2.91
C ILE A 6 -6.29 -10.49 1.85
N ILE A 7 -7.54 -10.55 1.43
CA ILE A 7 -8.12 -9.66 0.42
C ILE A 7 -9.27 -8.90 1.07
N LEU A 8 -9.19 -7.57 1.12
CA LEU A 8 -10.24 -6.72 1.70
C LEU A 8 -11.10 -6.06 0.63
N PRO A 9 -12.42 -5.96 0.85
CA PRO A 9 -13.14 -6.26 2.11
C PRO A 9 -13.57 -7.73 2.28
N ASP A 10 -13.31 -8.59 1.28
CA ASP A 10 -13.84 -9.95 1.18
C ASP A 10 -13.55 -10.85 2.40
N ASP A 11 -12.32 -10.78 2.94
CA ASP A 11 -11.89 -11.58 4.09
C ASP A 11 -12.18 -10.90 5.44
N SER A 12 -12.64 -9.64 5.44
CA SER A 12 -12.84 -8.78 6.63
C SER A 12 -11.58 -8.61 7.52
N ALA A 13 -11.74 -7.97 8.69
CA ALA A 13 -10.68 -7.87 9.70
C ALA A 13 -10.40 -9.19 10.45
N GLN A 14 -11.24 -10.22 10.27
CA GLN A 14 -11.19 -11.46 11.06
C GLN A 14 -9.82 -12.15 11.06
N PRO A 15 -9.10 -12.31 9.93
CA PRO A 15 -7.80 -12.97 9.95
C PRO A 15 -6.73 -12.24 10.77
N VAL A 16 -6.81 -10.90 10.83
CA VAL A 16 -5.90 -10.07 11.65
C VAL A 16 -6.28 -10.20 13.13
N LEU A 17 -7.57 -10.15 13.45
CA LEU A 17 -8.09 -10.37 14.81
C LEU A 17 -7.71 -11.76 15.35
N ASP A 18 -7.88 -12.80 14.56
CA ASP A 18 -7.52 -14.18 14.93
C ASP A 18 -6.02 -14.30 15.25
N ALA A 19 -5.16 -13.64 14.47
CA ALA A 19 -3.73 -13.64 14.73
C ALA A 19 -3.37 -12.94 16.05
N ILE A 20 -3.98 -11.79 16.35
CA ILE A 20 -3.74 -11.05 17.62
C ILE A 20 -4.30 -11.82 18.82
N HIS A 21 -5.46 -12.48 18.68
CA HIS A 21 -6.01 -13.36 19.70
C HIS A 21 -5.14 -14.59 19.94
N GLY A 22 -4.51 -15.11 18.88
CA GLY A 22 -3.60 -16.26 18.93
C GLY A 22 -2.21 -15.97 19.51
N ALA A 23 -1.77 -14.71 19.53
CA ALA A 23 -0.44 -14.34 20.02
C ALA A 23 -0.22 -14.73 21.49
N THR A 24 0.97 -15.26 21.79
CA THR A 24 1.32 -15.86 23.08
C THR A 24 2.53 -15.23 23.78
N THR A 25 3.45 -14.63 23.03
CA THR A 25 4.74 -14.12 23.52
C THR A 25 4.95 -12.65 23.19
N SER A 26 4.79 -12.25 21.93
CA SER A 26 5.07 -10.89 21.48
C SER A 26 4.20 -10.45 20.31
N LEU A 27 3.99 -9.14 20.23
CA LEU A 27 3.27 -8.47 19.16
C LEU A 27 3.97 -7.15 18.86
N ARG A 28 4.47 -7.00 17.63
CA ARG A 28 4.99 -5.71 17.12
C ARG A 28 4.05 -5.22 16.03
N VAL A 29 3.58 -3.98 16.14
CA VAL A 29 2.69 -3.35 15.16
C VAL A 29 3.29 -2.03 14.72
N LYS A 30 3.47 -1.85 13.42
CA LYS A 30 3.79 -0.55 12.82
C LYS A 30 2.64 -0.14 11.91
N MET A 31 2.03 1.01 12.18
CA MET A 31 0.82 1.41 11.48
C MET A 31 0.78 2.91 11.17
N PHE A 32 0.44 3.23 9.92
CA PHE A 32 0.29 4.61 9.48
C PHE A 32 -0.93 5.29 10.13
N ALA A 33 -2.10 4.65 10.02
CA ALA A 33 -3.35 5.12 10.60
C ALA A 33 -4.07 3.96 11.31
N PHE A 34 -4.48 4.18 12.56
CA PHE A 34 -5.11 3.16 13.38
C PHE A 34 -6.27 3.74 14.18
N SER A 35 -7.48 3.33 13.83
CA SER A 35 -8.72 3.71 14.50
C SER A 35 -9.74 2.58 14.62
N HIS A 36 -9.46 1.39 14.07
CA HIS A 36 -10.38 0.26 14.10
C HIS A 36 -10.50 -0.33 15.51
N GLN A 37 -11.64 -0.06 16.18
CA GLN A 37 -11.86 -0.40 17.59
C GLN A 37 -11.69 -1.91 17.90
N PRO A 38 -12.22 -2.86 17.10
CA PRO A 38 -12.03 -4.29 17.39
C PRO A 38 -10.56 -4.71 17.47
N LEU A 39 -9.68 -4.13 16.65
CA LEU A 39 -8.25 -4.42 16.69
C LEU A 39 -7.57 -3.77 17.90
N LEU A 40 -7.99 -2.56 18.30
CA LEU A 40 -7.53 -1.94 19.56
C LEU A 40 -7.86 -2.82 20.76
N ASP A 41 -9.12 -3.29 20.84
CA ASP A 41 -9.58 -4.17 21.91
C ASP A 41 -8.81 -5.50 21.93
N ALA A 42 -8.55 -6.08 20.75
CA ALA A 42 -7.77 -7.32 20.62
C ALA A 42 -6.32 -7.15 21.10
N ILE A 43 -5.68 -6.02 20.78
CA ILE A 43 -4.33 -5.70 21.24
C ILE A 43 -4.28 -5.52 22.77
N VAL A 44 -5.25 -4.79 23.33
CA VAL A 44 -5.39 -4.63 24.78
C VAL A 44 -5.59 -5.99 25.45
N ALA A 45 -6.44 -6.84 24.90
CA ALA A 45 -6.66 -8.19 25.39
C ALA A 45 -5.38 -9.03 25.32
N ALA A 46 -4.58 -8.93 24.24
CA ALA A 46 -3.29 -9.61 24.14
C ALA A 46 -2.32 -9.16 25.24
N HIS A 47 -2.22 -7.86 25.47
CA HIS A 47 -1.40 -7.32 26.56
C HIS A 47 -1.84 -7.82 27.94
N GLN A 48 -3.15 -7.85 28.21
CA GLN A 48 -3.71 -8.37 29.47
C GLN A 48 -3.44 -9.87 29.68
N ARG A 49 -3.27 -10.65 28.60
CA ARG A 49 -2.83 -12.05 28.69
C ARG A 49 -1.33 -12.21 28.99
N GLY A 50 -0.56 -11.11 28.99
CA GLY A 50 0.87 -11.10 29.23
C GLY A 50 1.75 -11.07 27.97
N VAL A 51 1.16 -10.89 26.78
CA VAL A 51 1.91 -10.72 25.53
C VAL A 51 2.69 -9.40 25.58
N LEU A 52 3.95 -9.44 25.17
CA LEU A 52 4.78 -8.23 25.03
C LEU A 52 4.35 -7.46 23.78
N VAL A 53 3.62 -6.37 23.97
CA VAL A 53 3.11 -5.55 22.87
C VAL A 53 3.94 -4.27 22.70
N LYS A 54 4.45 -4.04 21.49
CA LYS A 54 5.04 -2.77 21.04
C LYS A 54 4.27 -2.24 19.84
N VAL A 55 3.84 -0.98 19.90
CA VAL A 55 3.12 -0.31 18.80
C VAL A 55 3.85 0.96 18.38
N MET A 56 4.13 1.08 17.09
CA MET A 56 4.71 2.27 16.49
C MET A 56 3.69 2.93 15.57
N LEU A 57 3.32 4.16 15.90
CA LEU A 57 2.28 4.92 15.19
C LEU A 57 2.88 6.16 14.54
N ASN A 58 2.36 6.52 13.38
CA ASN A 58 2.78 7.73 12.71
C ASN A 58 2.42 8.97 13.56
N PRO A 59 3.28 10.01 13.62
CA PRO A 59 3.01 11.23 14.38
C PRO A 59 1.88 12.05 13.76
N VAL A 60 1.48 13.12 14.45
CA VAL A 60 0.51 14.10 13.94
C VAL A 60 0.97 14.62 12.56
N ARG A 61 0.04 14.74 11.62
CA ARG A 61 0.34 15.19 10.25
C ARG A 61 0.74 16.66 10.25
N ARG A 62 1.45 17.09 9.20
CA ARG A 62 1.94 18.47 9.03
C ARG A 62 0.82 19.52 9.04
N ASP A 63 -0.40 19.12 8.68
CA ASP A 63 -1.62 19.94 8.68
C ASP A 63 -2.33 19.99 10.04
N GLY A 64 -1.81 19.29 11.05
CA GLY A 64 -2.41 19.18 12.39
C GLY A 64 -3.48 18.10 12.51
N GLU A 65 -3.81 17.37 11.44
CA GLU A 65 -4.71 16.21 11.53
C GLU A 65 -4.03 15.04 12.23
N THR A 66 -4.81 14.28 12.99
CA THR A 66 -4.33 13.13 13.76
C THR A 66 -5.04 11.88 13.24
N ASP A 67 -4.29 10.88 12.80
CA ASP A 67 -4.85 9.59 12.41
C ASP A 67 -4.86 8.57 13.58
N ASN A 68 -4.20 8.90 14.69
CA ASN A 68 -3.78 7.93 15.70
C ASN A 68 -4.03 8.34 17.17
N ASP A 69 -4.52 9.56 17.47
CA ASP A 69 -4.58 10.04 18.86
C ASP A 69 -5.45 9.13 19.76
N GLY A 70 -6.63 8.74 19.29
CA GLY A 70 -7.50 7.83 20.05
C GLY A 70 -6.87 6.46 20.30
N ALA A 71 -6.17 5.89 19.30
CA ALA A 71 -5.44 4.64 19.47
C ALA A 71 -4.26 4.79 20.43
N ARG A 72 -3.47 5.87 20.29
CA ARG A 72 -2.33 6.17 21.15
C ARG A 72 -2.76 6.29 22.61
N ASP A 73 -3.78 7.11 22.87
CA ASP A 73 -4.28 7.38 24.22
C ASP A 73 -4.79 6.10 24.88
N LEU A 74 -5.62 5.32 24.18
CA LEU A 74 -6.16 4.06 24.70
C LEU A 74 -5.05 3.07 25.05
N LEU A 75 -4.14 2.81 24.11
CA LEU A 75 -3.07 1.83 24.29
C LEU A 75 -2.11 2.24 25.43
N GLN A 76 -1.75 3.53 25.51
CA GLN A 76 -0.91 4.05 26.59
C GLN A 76 -1.61 3.98 27.95
N GLN A 77 -2.90 4.31 28.03
CA GLN A 77 -3.70 4.16 29.26
C GLN A 77 -3.77 2.71 29.75
N CYS A 78 -3.72 1.74 28.83
CA CYS A 78 -3.64 0.31 29.14
C CYS A 78 -2.23 -0.19 29.47
N GLY A 79 -1.21 0.67 29.51
CA GLY A 79 0.17 0.30 29.84
C GLY A 79 0.97 -0.32 28.69
N ILE A 80 0.46 -0.25 27.46
CA ILE A 80 1.13 -0.78 26.27
C ILE A 80 2.24 0.19 25.82
N GLN A 81 3.37 -0.38 25.37
CA GLN A 81 4.46 0.42 24.82
C GLN A 81 4.06 0.97 23.46
N VAL A 82 3.85 2.29 23.40
CA VAL A 82 3.53 3.01 22.17
C VAL A 82 4.58 4.10 21.94
N THR A 83 5.12 4.16 20.73
CA THR A 83 6.04 5.23 20.31
C THR A 83 5.61 5.83 18.98
N GLU A 84 6.06 7.05 18.71
CA GLU A 84 5.94 7.64 17.38
C GLU A 84 6.93 6.98 16.40
N SER A 85 6.60 6.95 15.12
CA SER A 85 7.53 6.46 14.10
C SER A 85 8.80 7.31 13.99
N SER A 86 9.84 6.76 13.36
CA SER A 86 11.15 7.43 13.27
C SER A 86 11.06 8.78 12.53
N PRO A 87 11.62 9.87 13.08
CA PRO A 87 11.64 11.18 12.42
C PRO A 87 12.67 11.25 11.28
N SER A 88 13.49 10.21 11.09
CA SER A 88 14.44 10.11 9.96
C SER A 88 13.74 10.01 8.60
N PHE A 89 12.43 9.75 8.59
CA PHE A 89 11.61 9.68 7.38
C PHE A 89 10.58 10.81 7.38
N ASP A 90 10.24 11.31 6.20
CA ASP A 90 9.14 12.29 6.04
C ASP A 90 7.81 11.71 6.54
N LEU A 91 7.65 10.40 6.40
CA LEU A 91 6.48 9.63 6.81
C LEU A 91 6.86 8.15 6.97
N THR A 92 6.31 7.49 7.98
CA THR A 92 6.29 6.03 8.02
C THR A 92 4.98 5.54 7.47
N HIS A 93 5.02 4.98 6.27
CA HIS A 93 3.83 4.51 5.56
C HIS A 93 3.80 2.99 5.43
N GLU A 94 4.85 2.30 5.89
CA GLU A 94 4.83 0.87 6.24
C GLU A 94 3.64 0.54 7.14
N LYS A 95 2.94 -0.55 6.78
CA LYS A 95 1.95 -1.20 7.63
C LYS A 95 2.36 -2.66 7.77
N SER A 96 2.73 -3.04 8.98
CA SER A 96 3.26 -4.38 9.26
C SER A 96 2.93 -4.80 10.68
N MET A 97 2.85 -6.10 10.87
CA MET A 97 2.64 -6.72 12.18
C MET A 97 3.49 -7.99 12.28
N VAL A 98 4.15 -8.21 13.42
CA VAL A 98 4.88 -9.45 13.72
C VAL A 98 4.23 -10.11 14.94
N ILE A 99 3.94 -11.40 14.82
CA ILE A 99 3.38 -12.23 15.90
C ILE A 99 4.45 -13.23 16.35
N ASP A 100 4.72 -13.22 17.66
CA ASP A 100 5.55 -14.20 18.36
C ASP A 100 6.96 -14.41 17.78
N ASP A 101 7.47 -13.45 17.00
CA ASP A 101 8.69 -13.58 16.18
C ASP A 101 8.67 -14.76 15.19
N GLU A 102 7.50 -15.32 14.92
CA GLU A 102 7.31 -16.52 14.09
C GLU A 102 6.77 -16.20 12.69
N TYR A 103 5.89 -15.21 12.58
CA TYR A 103 5.31 -14.80 11.30
C TYR A 103 4.94 -13.32 11.28
N ALA A 104 4.87 -12.75 10.09
CA ALA A 104 4.64 -11.33 9.88
C ALA A 104 3.59 -11.06 8.80
N PHE A 105 2.95 -9.90 8.90
CA PHE A 105 2.02 -9.33 7.94
C PHE A 105 2.71 -8.18 7.22
N VAL A 106 2.61 -8.18 5.89
CA VAL A 106 3.00 -7.05 5.03
C VAL A 106 1.74 -6.55 4.32
N GLU A 107 1.37 -5.30 4.58
CA GLU A 107 0.01 -4.84 4.32
C GLU A 107 -0.02 -3.59 3.42
N SER A 108 -1.02 -3.50 2.54
CA SER A 108 -1.34 -2.26 1.84
C SER A 108 -2.30 -1.37 2.62
N LEU A 109 -3.14 -1.95 3.47
CA LEU A 109 -4.17 -1.26 4.23
C LEU A 109 -3.64 -0.53 5.46
N ASN A 110 -4.41 0.45 5.95
CA ASN A 110 -4.31 0.90 7.33
C ASN A 110 -5.35 0.16 8.19
N TRP A 111 -5.25 0.26 9.52
CA TRP A 111 -6.24 -0.33 10.42
C TRP A 111 -7.36 0.66 10.73
N THR A 112 -8.18 0.93 9.72
CA THR A 112 -9.37 1.79 9.80
C THR A 112 -10.61 1.05 9.29
N ASP A 113 -11.80 1.44 9.74
CA ASP A 113 -13.06 0.84 9.26
C ASP A 113 -13.20 0.93 7.74
N GLU A 114 -12.81 2.06 7.13
CA GLU A 114 -12.87 2.25 5.68
C GLU A 114 -12.03 1.18 4.97
N ASN A 115 -10.82 0.91 5.46
CA ASN A 115 -9.92 -0.05 4.84
C ASN A 115 -10.41 -1.51 4.93
N PHE A 116 -11.13 -1.87 5.99
CA PHE A 116 -11.69 -3.22 6.13
C PHE A 116 -13.03 -3.42 5.41
N THR A 117 -13.74 -2.35 5.05
CA THR A 117 -15.13 -2.45 4.58
C THR A 117 -15.39 -1.84 3.20
N ALA A 118 -14.60 -0.85 2.77
CA ALA A 118 -14.93 -0.03 1.60
C ALA A 118 -13.79 0.10 0.57
N THR A 119 -12.57 -0.34 0.90
CA THR A 119 -11.43 -0.30 -0.02
C THR A 119 -11.07 -1.67 -0.55
N ARG A 120 -10.46 -1.70 -1.74
CA ARG A 120 -9.66 -2.85 -2.17
C ARG A 120 -8.27 -2.73 -1.57
N ASP A 121 -7.89 -3.71 -0.77
CA ASP A 121 -6.58 -3.82 -0.12
C ASP A 121 -6.14 -5.28 0.04
N TYR A 122 -4.86 -5.47 0.36
CA TYR A 122 -4.24 -6.79 0.52
C TYR A 122 -3.31 -6.82 1.72
N ALA A 123 -3.19 -7.99 2.34
CA ALA A 123 -2.08 -8.32 3.23
C ALA A 123 -1.52 -9.70 2.87
N VAL A 124 -0.19 -9.81 2.91
CA VAL A 124 0.51 -11.10 2.79
C VAL A 124 1.02 -11.49 4.16
N VAL A 125 0.64 -12.69 4.61
CA VAL A 125 1.17 -13.27 5.84
C VAL A 125 2.32 -14.18 5.47
N THR A 126 3.52 -13.89 5.99
CA THR A 126 4.73 -14.67 5.76
C THR A 126 5.25 -15.32 7.04
N PRO A 127 5.46 -16.65 7.05
CA PRO A 127 6.14 -17.37 8.13
C PRO A 127 7.64 -17.57 7.81
N THR A 128 8.16 -16.92 6.77
CA THR A 128 9.55 -17.10 6.33
C THR A 128 10.48 -16.40 7.31
N ALA A 129 11.25 -17.18 8.08
CA ALA A 129 12.08 -16.64 9.18
C ALA A 129 12.97 -15.45 8.78
N HIS A 130 13.55 -15.46 7.57
CA HIS A 130 14.37 -14.34 7.11
C HIS A 130 13.56 -13.05 6.88
N GLU A 131 12.36 -13.15 6.31
CA GLU A 131 11.48 -12.00 6.08
C GLU A 131 10.94 -11.47 7.42
N VAL A 132 10.60 -12.37 8.34
CA VAL A 132 10.17 -12.01 9.69
C VAL A 132 11.29 -11.28 10.43
N LEU A 133 12.53 -11.80 10.36
CA LEU A 133 13.70 -11.18 10.96
C LEU A 133 13.98 -9.80 10.37
N GLU A 134 13.94 -9.64 9.05
CA GLU A 134 14.11 -8.34 8.38
C GLU A 134 13.10 -7.30 8.90
N ILE A 135 11.83 -7.69 9.11
CA ILE A 135 10.79 -6.80 9.65
C ILE A 135 11.06 -6.47 11.13
N ILE A 136 11.49 -7.44 11.94
CA ILE A 136 11.85 -7.21 13.34
C ILE A 136 13.04 -6.26 13.45
N GLU A 137 14.11 -6.49 12.68
CA GLU A 137 15.32 -5.65 12.67
C GLU A 137 14.98 -4.21 12.26
N CYS A 138 14.17 -4.05 11.20
CA CYS A 138 13.61 -2.78 10.81
C CYS A 138 12.82 -2.10 11.94
N PHE A 139 11.93 -2.85 12.59
CA PHE A 139 11.09 -2.32 13.66
C PHE A 139 11.93 -1.86 14.85
N GLU A 140 12.88 -2.67 15.31
CA GLU A 140 13.71 -2.36 16.47
C GLU A 140 14.68 -1.21 16.19
N ALA A 141 15.25 -1.12 14.98
CA ALA A 141 16.07 0.02 14.56
C ALA A 141 15.24 1.32 14.56
N ASP A 142 14.06 1.32 13.93
CA ASP A 142 13.18 2.50 13.92
C ASP A 142 12.68 2.87 15.34
N TRP A 143 12.53 1.87 16.21
CA TRP A 143 12.13 2.04 17.61
C TRP A 143 13.26 2.69 18.43
N ALA A 144 14.50 2.24 18.23
CA ALA A 144 15.70 2.75 18.87
C ALA A 144 16.21 4.06 18.24
N ARG A 145 15.65 4.50 17.11
CA ARG A 145 16.12 5.63 16.28
C ARG A 145 17.52 5.38 15.69
N GLU A 146 17.76 4.15 15.30
CA GLU A 146 18.98 3.70 14.66
C GLU A 146 18.77 3.50 13.15
N ASP A 147 19.87 3.49 12.40
CA ASP A 147 19.83 3.22 10.96
C ASP A 147 19.54 1.74 10.71
N PHE A 148 18.66 1.47 9.75
CA PHE A 148 18.38 0.13 9.25
C PHE A 148 18.94 -0.02 7.84
N ASP A 149 19.75 -1.07 7.65
CA ASP A 149 20.21 -1.51 6.34
C ASP A 149 19.84 -3.00 6.17
N PRO A 150 18.93 -3.34 5.25
CA PRO A 150 18.54 -4.73 5.00
C PRO A 150 19.65 -5.54 4.30
N GLY A 151 20.72 -4.87 3.82
CA GLY A 151 21.87 -5.50 3.17
C GLY A 151 21.56 -6.16 1.82
N ASP A 152 22.58 -6.76 1.20
CA ASP A 152 22.47 -7.39 -0.12
C ASP A 152 21.60 -8.66 -0.14
N SER A 153 21.39 -9.28 1.03
CA SER A 153 20.57 -10.49 1.17
C SER A 153 19.08 -10.21 1.34
N ALA A 154 18.67 -8.94 1.36
CA ALA A 154 17.28 -8.52 1.55
C ALA A 154 16.30 -9.30 0.65
N ARG A 155 15.31 -9.93 1.27
CA ARG A 155 14.19 -10.57 0.54
C ARG A 155 13.05 -9.60 0.34
N LEU A 156 12.87 -8.66 1.27
CA LEU A 156 11.83 -7.67 1.24
C LEU A 156 12.25 -6.42 0.45
N ILE A 157 11.24 -5.66 0.05
CA ILE A 157 11.39 -4.42 -0.72
C ILE A 157 11.20 -3.26 0.25
N TRP A 158 12.27 -2.50 0.48
CA TRP A 158 12.35 -1.43 1.45
C TRP A 158 12.58 -0.08 0.78
N CYS A 159 11.79 0.93 1.15
CA CYS A 159 12.09 2.32 0.82
C CYS A 159 12.65 3.05 2.06
N PRO A 160 13.63 3.96 1.88
CA PRO A 160 14.17 4.44 0.60
C PRO A 160 15.35 3.62 0.02
N THR A 161 15.62 2.42 0.53
CA THR A 161 16.83 1.65 0.22
C THR A 161 16.84 1.02 -1.19
N ASN A 162 16.04 -0.03 -1.41
CA ASN A 162 16.08 -0.84 -2.64
C ASN A 162 14.77 -0.77 -3.44
N GLY A 163 13.76 -0.05 -2.93
CA GLY A 163 12.39 -0.07 -3.42
C GLY A 163 12.24 0.25 -4.90
N ARG A 164 12.79 1.37 -5.36
CA ARG A 164 12.66 1.79 -6.77
C ARG A 164 13.28 0.77 -7.72
N ALA A 165 14.50 0.30 -7.40
CA ALA A 165 15.22 -0.67 -8.22
C ALA A 165 14.45 -2.00 -8.31
N ARG A 166 14.00 -2.53 -7.17
CA ARG A 166 13.29 -3.82 -7.08
C ARG A 166 11.94 -3.80 -7.80
N ILE A 167 11.18 -2.70 -7.66
CA ILE A 167 9.90 -2.54 -8.39
C ILE A 167 10.14 -2.41 -9.89
N ALA A 168 11.16 -1.66 -10.32
CA ALA A 168 11.53 -1.55 -11.73
C ALA A 168 11.93 -2.91 -12.33
N GLU A 169 12.79 -3.66 -11.63
CA GLU A 169 13.20 -5.02 -12.02
C GLU A 169 12.03 -6.00 -12.07
N PHE A 170 11.06 -5.88 -11.15
CA PHE A 170 9.86 -6.69 -11.17
C PHE A 170 9.05 -6.47 -12.47
N ILE A 171 8.85 -5.20 -12.86
CA ILE A 171 8.15 -4.81 -14.09
C ILE A 171 8.95 -5.23 -15.34
N ASP A 172 10.27 -5.11 -15.31
CA ASP A 172 11.12 -5.48 -16.45
C ASP A 172 11.14 -6.98 -16.73
N ARG A 173 10.97 -7.81 -15.69
CA ARG A 173 10.83 -9.26 -15.81
C ARG A 173 9.47 -9.73 -16.34
N ALA A 174 8.49 -8.85 -16.51
CA ALA A 174 7.17 -9.25 -17.02
C ALA A 174 7.21 -9.52 -18.53
N GLU A 175 6.63 -10.65 -18.95
CA GLU A 175 6.67 -11.13 -20.34
C GLU A 175 5.31 -11.06 -21.04
N GLU A 176 4.21 -11.32 -20.33
CA GLU A 176 2.87 -11.45 -20.91
C GLU A 176 1.89 -10.41 -20.38
N THR A 177 1.80 -10.26 -19.05
CA THR A 177 0.77 -9.41 -18.43
C THR A 177 1.29 -8.68 -17.19
N LEU A 178 0.75 -7.48 -16.97
CA LEU A 178 0.87 -6.74 -15.72
C LEU A 178 -0.52 -6.26 -15.30
N PHE A 179 -0.93 -6.60 -14.08
CA PHE A 179 -2.02 -5.91 -13.38
C PHE A 179 -1.42 -4.99 -12.33
N VAL A 180 -1.69 -3.70 -12.44
CA VAL A 180 -1.16 -2.68 -11.54
C VAL A 180 -2.33 -2.03 -10.82
N GLN A 181 -2.38 -2.20 -9.52
CA GLN A 181 -3.33 -1.56 -8.62
C GLN A 181 -2.54 -0.64 -7.70
N ASN A 182 -2.67 0.67 -7.87
CA ASN A 182 -1.99 1.66 -7.04
C ASN A 182 -2.79 2.96 -6.96
N GLU A 183 -2.59 3.73 -5.90
CA GLU A 183 -3.21 5.05 -5.76
C GLU A 183 -2.45 6.17 -6.46
N ARG A 184 -1.16 5.94 -6.75
CA ARG A 184 -0.27 6.94 -7.36
C ARG A 184 0.45 6.34 -8.56
N TYR A 185 0.61 7.17 -9.59
CA TYR A 185 1.31 6.86 -10.83
C TYR A 185 2.12 8.09 -11.22
N GLN A 186 3.24 8.32 -10.54
CA GLN A 186 3.99 9.57 -10.64
C GLN A 186 5.50 9.38 -10.78
N ASP A 187 6.09 8.33 -10.21
CA ASP A 187 7.54 8.12 -10.29
C ASP A 187 7.97 7.91 -11.76
N PRO A 188 8.78 8.81 -12.34
CA PRO A 188 9.13 8.74 -13.77
C PRO A 188 9.85 7.45 -14.16
N VAL A 189 10.65 6.85 -13.28
CA VAL A 189 11.32 5.58 -13.58
C VAL A 189 10.30 4.47 -13.70
N ILE A 190 9.37 4.37 -12.74
CA ILE A 190 8.32 3.35 -12.78
C ILE A 190 7.38 3.55 -13.97
N ILE A 191 6.95 4.79 -14.25
CA ILE A 191 6.14 5.09 -15.44
C ILE A 191 6.87 4.68 -16.71
N GLU A 192 8.16 5.01 -16.84
CA GLU A 192 8.97 4.59 -17.99
C GLU A 192 9.02 3.05 -18.10
N ARG A 193 9.16 2.31 -17.00
CA ARG A 193 9.18 0.85 -17.01
C ARG A 193 7.84 0.25 -17.45
N LEU A 194 6.71 0.81 -17.04
CA LEU A 194 5.39 0.39 -17.52
C LEU A 194 5.22 0.66 -19.01
N VAL A 195 5.66 1.84 -19.50
CA VAL A 195 5.67 2.16 -20.93
C VAL A 195 6.55 1.18 -21.71
N ARG A 196 7.75 0.86 -21.22
CA ARG A 196 8.66 -0.11 -21.85
C ARG A 196 8.06 -1.51 -21.88
N ALA A 197 7.41 -1.96 -20.80
CA ALA A 197 6.70 -3.23 -20.77
C ALA A 197 5.60 -3.30 -21.86
N ALA A 198 4.76 -2.27 -21.96
CA ALA A 198 3.75 -2.20 -23.01
C ALA A 198 4.35 -2.23 -24.42
N ARG A 199 5.46 -1.50 -24.64
CA ARG A 199 6.19 -1.52 -25.93
C ARG A 199 6.84 -2.87 -26.26
N ARG A 200 7.17 -3.68 -25.25
CA ARG A 200 7.62 -5.08 -25.44
C ARG A 200 6.48 -6.03 -25.81
N GLY A 201 5.22 -5.59 -25.71
CA GLY A 201 4.03 -6.40 -25.98
C GLY A 201 3.33 -6.93 -24.72
N VAL A 202 3.82 -6.59 -23.52
CA VAL A 202 3.18 -6.95 -22.25
C VAL A 202 1.82 -6.25 -22.16
N LYS A 203 0.76 -7.00 -21.84
CA LYS A 203 -0.57 -6.43 -21.62
C LYS A 203 -0.64 -5.80 -20.23
N VAL A 204 -0.55 -4.47 -20.19
CA VAL A 204 -0.62 -3.71 -18.94
C VAL A 204 -2.06 -3.27 -18.66
N HIS A 205 -2.57 -3.66 -17.50
CA HIS A 205 -3.89 -3.34 -16.98
C HIS A 205 -3.72 -2.47 -15.73
N VAL A 206 -4.12 -1.20 -15.80
CA VAL A 206 -3.92 -0.25 -14.71
C VAL A 206 -5.25 0.05 -14.04
N MET A 207 -5.29 -0.07 -12.72
CA MET A 207 -6.39 0.46 -11.90
C MET A 207 -5.91 1.66 -11.12
N ALA A 208 -6.71 2.73 -11.14
CA ALA A 208 -6.41 3.98 -10.47
C ALA A 208 -7.65 4.55 -9.75
N ARG A 209 -7.40 5.54 -8.89
CA ARG A 209 -8.47 6.35 -8.30
C ARG A 209 -8.98 7.37 -9.31
N ALA A 210 -10.29 7.62 -9.30
CA ALA A 210 -10.87 8.66 -10.14
C ALA A 210 -10.38 10.07 -9.69
N PRO A 211 -10.10 10.99 -10.64
CA PRO A 211 -9.58 12.32 -10.32
C PRO A 211 -10.43 13.12 -9.32
N HIS A 212 -11.76 13.12 -9.45
CA HIS A 212 -12.67 13.80 -8.52
C HIS A 212 -12.61 13.28 -7.07
N HIS A 213 -12.04 12.11 -6.81
CA HIS A 213 -11.81 11.60 -5.46
C HIS A 213 -10.46 12.02 -4.85
N LEU A 214 -9.62 12.74 -5.60
CA LEU A 214 -8.29 13.16 -5.15
C LEU A 214 -8.35 14.49 -4.39
N LYS A 215 -7.48 14.67 -3.40
CA LYS A 215 -7.25 15.99 -2.79
C LYS A 215 -6.62 16.94 -3.84
N ALA A 216 -6.84 18.25 -3.69
CA ALA A 216 -6.38 19.27 -4.63
C ALA A 216 -4.88 19.19 -4.91
N ASP A 217 -4.07 19.08 -3.87
CA ASP A 217 -2.61 18.94 -3.90
C ASP A 217 -2.12 17.58 -4.45
N LYS A 218 -3.06 16.67 -4.73
CA LYS A 218 -2.81 15.32 -5.27
C LYS A 218 -3.37 15.11 -6.66
N LEU A 219 -4.01 16.12 -7.24
CA LEU A 219 -4.64 16.01 -8.54
C LEU A 219 -3.59 15.83 -9.65
N LEU A 220 -2.56 16.68 -9.70
CA LEU A 220 -1.46 16.55 -10.66
C LEU A 220 -0.76 15.19 -10.54
N GLU A 221 -0.47 14.76 -9.30
CA GLU A 221 0.18 13.47 -9.01
C GLU A 221 -0.68 12.27 -9.46
N GLY A 222 -2.00 12.40 -9.40
CA GLY A 222 -2.93 11.33 -9.75
C GLY A 222 -3.34 11.30 -11.22
N VAL A 223 -3.04 12.33 -12.02
CA VAL A 223 -3.45 12.41 -13.43
C VAL A 223 -2.27 12.30 -14.39
N SER A 224 -1.16 12.98 -14.12
CA SER A 224 -0.06 13.15 -15.10
C SER A 224 0.53 11.84 -15.60
N GLY A 225 0.97 10.94 -14.72
CA GLY A 225 1.53 9.66 -15.16
C GLY A 225 0.48 8.72 -15.76
N LEU A 226 -0.79 8.81 -15.34
CA LEU A 226 -1.86 8.04 -15.97
C LEU A 226 -2.08 8.45 -17.43
N ARG A 227 -2.03 9.76 -17.73
CA ARG A 227 -2.12 10.25 -19.12
C ARG A 227 -0.96 9.74 -19.98
N ILE A 228 0.27 9.73 -19.45
CA ILE A 228 1.43 9.18 -20.18
C ILE A 228 1.20 7.69 -20.52
N LEU A 229 0.63 6.91 -19.60
CA LEU A 229 0.32 5.50 -19.83
C LEU A 229 -0.81 5.36 -20.87
N ASP A 230 -1.86 6.17 -20.78
CA ASP A 230 -2.98 6.20 -21.73
C ASP A 230 -2.53 6.59 -23.15
N ASP A 231 -1.65 7.59 -23.28
CA ASP A 231 -1.08 8.08 -24.54
C ASP A 231 -0.30 6.99 -25.31
N VAL A 232 0.24 5.99 -24.60
CA VAL A 232 0.92 4.83 -25.21
C VAL A 232 0.01 3.59 -25.35
N GLY A 233 -1.30 3.75 -25.10
CA GLY A 233 -2.32 2.73 -25.30
C GLY A 233 -2.51 1.76 -24.13
N ILE A 234 -1.97 2.06 -22.94
CA ILE A 234 -2.22 1.25 -21.74
C ILE A 234 -3.62 1.56 -21.21
N LYS A 235 -4.40 0.52 -20.93
CA LYS A 235 -5.78 0.68 -20.45
C LYS A 235 -5.80 1.08 -18.99
N ILE A 236 -6.41 2.23 -18.70
CA ILE A 236 -6.58 2.75 -17.34
C ILE A 236 -8.04 2.63 -16.91
N HIS A 237 -8.28 2.00 -15.77
CA HIS A 237 -9.61 1.71 -15.25
C HIS A 237 -9.76 2.18 -13.79
N ARG A 238 -11.00 2.38 -13.36
CA ARG A 238 -11.37 2.58 -11.95
C ARG A 238 -12.34 1.49 -11.50
N LEU A 239 -12.26 1.12 -10.23
CA LEU A 239 -13.27 0.27 -9.60
C LEU A 239 -14.63 0.98 -9.55
N LYS A 240 -15.72 0.21 -9.70
CA LYS A 240 -17.10 0.76 -9.69
C LYS A 240 -17.68 0.91 -8.29
N HIS A 241 -17.37 -0.03 -7.39
CA HIS A 241 -18.06 -0.19 -6.11
C HIS A 241 -17.14 -0.13 -4.88
N LEU A 242 -15.82 -0.16 -5.09
CA LEU A 242 -14.81 -0.06 -4.04
C LEU A 242 -13.89 1.11 -4.33
N LYS A 243 -13.35 1.71 -3.27
CA LYS A 243 -12.26 2.67 -3.39
C LYS A 243 -10.95 1.89 -3.56
N LEU A 244 -10.17 2.26 -4.58
CA LEU A 244 -8.84 1.68 -4.73
C LEU A 244 -7.89 2.29 -3.69
N HIS A 245 -7.32 1.46 -2.82
CA HIS A 245 -6.26 1.84 -1.87
C HIS A 245 -5.04 0.90 -1.99
N ALA A 246 -5.23 -0.33 -2.46
CA ALA A 246 -4.17 -1.31 -2.68
C ALA A 246 -2.92 -0.76 -3.39
N LYS A 247 -1.76 -1.34 -3.04
CA LYS A 247 -0.52 -1.25 -3.81
C LYS A 247 -0.07 -2.66 -4.14
N MET A 248 -0.50 -3.12 -5.32
CA MET A 248 -0.26 -4.46 -5.82
C MET A 248 0.16 -4.43 -7.28
N ILE A 249 1.17 -5.22 -7.63
CA ILE A 249 1.58 -5.49 -9.01
C ILE A 249 1.59 -6.99 -9.19
N LEU A 250 0.82 -7.52 -10.14
CA LEU A 250 0.77 -8.94 -10.48
C LEU A 250 1.30 -9.12 -11.91
N ALA A 251 2.34 -9.93 -12.07
CA ALA A 251 3.00 -10.20 -13.33
C ALA A 251 2.76 -11.65 -13.77
N ASP A 252 2.38 -11.82 -15.04
CA ASP A 252 2.34 -13.11 -15.76
C ASP A 252 1.54 -14.21 -15.06
N HIS A 253 0.61 -13.84 -14.17
CA HIS A 253 -0.13 -14.74 -13.30
C HIS A 253 0.71 -15.53 -12.28
N GLU A 254 2.02 -15.32 -12.22
CA GLU A 254 2.98 -16.17 -11.54
C GLU A 254 3.80 -15.47 -10.44
N ARG A 255 3.79 -14.13 -10.39
CA ARG A 255 4.51 -13.38 -9.36
C ARG A 255 3.74 -12.13 -8.99
N ALA A 256 3.83 -11.70 -7.74
CA ALA A 256 3.20 -10.46 -7.31
C ALA A 256 4.06 -9.69 -6.32
N VAL A 257 3.95 -8.36 -6.34
CA VAL A 257 4.41 -7.49 -5.26
C VAL A 257 3.19 -6.92 -4.55
N VAL A 258 3.17 -7.00 -3.21
CA VAL A 258 2.13 -6.42 -2.35
C VAL A 258 2.79 -5.67 -1.20
N GLY A 259 2.27 -4.50 -0.84
CA GLY A 259 2.74 -3.75 0.33
C GLY A 259 2.22 -2.33 0.38
N SER A 260 3.00 -1.43 0.97
CA SER A 260 2.58 -0.04 1.24
C SER A 260 3.04 0.98 0.18
N ILE A 261 3.92 0.58 -0.75
CA ILE A 261 4.64 1.47 -1.67
C ILE A 261 3.69 2.05 -2.74
N ASN A 262 3.42 3.36 -2.65
CA ASN A 262 2.82 4.09 -3.76
C ASN A 262 3.86 4.32 -4.88
N LEU A 263 3.45 4.36 -6.15
CA LEU A 263 4.37 4.61 -7.27
C LEU A 263 4.63 6.12 -7.45
N SER A 264 5.15 6.76 -6.40
CA SER A 264 5.51 8.19 -6.39
C SER A 264 6.91 8.41 -5.83
N PRO A 265 7.62 9.48 -6.25
CA PRO A 265 8.98 9.75 -5.77
C PRO A 265 9.07 9.80 -4.24
N GLY A 266 8.10 10.46 -3.58
CA GLY A 266 8.09 10.55 -2.12
C GLY A 266 8.05 9.19 -1.42
N SER A 267 7.30 8.21 -1.94
CA SER A 267 7.28 6.85 -1.38
C SER A 267 8.59 6.09 -1.63
N PHE A 268 9.33 6.40 -2.69
CA PHE A 268 10.62 5.77 -2.97
C PHE A 268 11.81 6.44 -2.26
N ASP A 269 11.78 7.76 -2.06
CA ASP A 269 12.97 8.52 -1.67
C ASP A 269 12.97 8.96 -0.21
N HIS A 270 11.79 9.10 0.41
CA HIS A 270 11.68 9.84 1.69
C HIS A 270 10.81 9.15 2.75
N ARG A 271 10.07 8.09 2.39
CA ARG A 271 9.17 7.39 3.31
C ARG A 271 9.72 6.02 3.66
N ARG A 272 9.47 5.60 4.90
CA ARG A 272 9.61 4.19 5.28
C ARG A 272 8.43 3.41 4.74
N GLU A 273 8.69 2.54 3.78
CA GLU A 273 7.71 1.69 3.13
C GLU A 273 8.22 0.25 3.07
N LEU A 274 7.29 -0.71 2.98
CA LEU A 274 7.58 -2.13 2.91
C LEU A 274 6.71 -2.79 1.85
N ALA A 275 7.30 -3.68 1.06
CA ALA A 275 6.57 -4.61 0.21
C ALA A 275 7.26 -5.98 0.14
N ILE A 276 6.51 -6.98 -0.28
CA ILE A 276 6.96 -8.37 -0.43
C ILE A 276 6.68 -8.86 -1.86
N GLU A 277 7.68 -9.50 -2.48
CA GLU A 277 7.49 -10.27 -3.70
C GLU A 277 7.10 -11.71 -3.33
N ALA A 278 5.99 -12.20 -3.90
CA ALA A 278 5.44 -13.52 -3.64
C ALA A 278 5.21 -14.31 -4.93
N ASP A 279 5.53 -15.60 -4.89
CA ASP A 279 5.40 -16.58 -5.97
C ASP A 279 4.60 -17.84 -5.53
N ASP A 280 4.01 -17.82 -4.33
CA ASP A 280 3.24 -18.92 -3.76
C ASP A 280 1.99 -19.22 -4.60
N LYS A 281 1.91 -20.41 -5.20
CA LYS A 281 0.80 -20.82 -6.10
C LYS A 281 -0.60 -20.61 -5.53
N LYS A 282 -0.81 -20.88 -4.24
CA LYS A 282 -2.13 -20.72 -3.59
C LYS A 282 -2.51 -19.24 -3.44
N LEU A 283 -1.55 -18.41 -3.05
CA LEU A 283 -1.72 -16.95 -2.95
C LEU A 283 -2.02 -16.36 -4.32
N LEU A 284 -1.21 -16.71 -5.32
CA LEU A 284 -1.34 -16.19 -6.68
C LEU A 284 -2.64 -16.62 -7.34
N LYS A 285 -3.14 -17.83 -7.06
CA LYS A 285 -4.46 -18.25 -7.54
C LYS A 285 -5.54 -17.25 -7.09
N ARG A 286 -5.60 -16.94 -5.79
CA ARG A 286 -6.57 -15.99 -5.24
C ARG A 286 -6.34 -14.57 -5.77
N LEU A 287 -5.08 -14.15 -5.89
CA LEU A 287 -4.75 -12.82 -6.39
C LEU A 287 -5.12 -12.64 -7.87
N ASN A 288 -4.92 -13.68 -8.68
CA ASN A 288 -5.40 -13.71 -10.06
C ASN A 288 -6.92 -13.62 -10.12
N GLU A 289 -7.63 -14.43 -9.33
CA GLU A 289 -9.10 -14.42 -9.30
C GLU A 289 -9.65 -13.02 -8.99
N VAL A 290 -9.13 -12.34 -7.95
CA VAL A 290 -9.58 -10.99 -7.62
C VAL A 290 -9.13 -9.94 -8.63
N ALA A 291 -7.90 -10.00 -9.18
CA ALA A 291 -7.44 -9.04 -10.17
C ALA A 291 -8.30 -9.07 -11.45
N HIS A 292 -8.68 -10.26 -11.93
CA HIS A 292 -9.55 -10.41 -13.10
C HIS A 292 -11.00 -10.02 -12.78
N HIS A 293 -11.50 -10.36 -11.58
CA HIS A 293 -12.80 -9.91 -11.13
C HIS A 293 -12.86 -8.38 -11.10
N ASP A 294 -11.94 -7.74 -10.40
CA ASP A 294 -11.85 -6.29 -10.29
C ASP A 294 -11.75 -5.64 -11.68
N TRP A 295 -10.96 -6.21 -12.60
CA TRP A 295 -10.87 -5.73 -13.98
C TRP A 295 -12.20 -5.84 -14.73
N LYS A 296 -12.89 -6.98 -14.66
CA LYS A 296 -14.21 -7.17 -15.27
C LYS A 296 -15.27 -6.24 -14.68
N HIS A 297 -15.14 -5.91 -13.39
CA HIS A 297 -16.07 -5.07 -12.63
C HIS A 297 -15.59 -3.61 -12.48
N SER A 298 -14.67 -3.19 -13.35
CA SER A 298 -14.19 -1.82 -13.44
C SER A 298 -14.85 -1.04 -14.57
N ALA A 299 -14.55 0.25 -14.68
CA ALA A 299 -14.88 1.10 -15.80
C ALA A 299 -13.61 1.79 -16.32
N PRO A 300 -13.44 1.96 -17.65
CA PRO A 300 -12.37 2.80 -18.19
C PRO A 300 -12.42 4.20 -17.60
N LEU A 301 -11.25 4.78 -17.35
CA LEU A 301 -11.10 6.19 -17.04
C LEU A 301 -10.84 6.94 -18.34
N ASP A 302 -11.70 7.90 -18.68
CA ASP A 302 -11.44 8.84 -19.76
C ASP A 302 -10.57 9.96 -19.22
N LEU A 303 -9.33 10.02 -19.71
CA LEU A 303 -8.30 10.96 -19.27
C LEU A 303 -8.07 12.07 -20.31
N SER A 304 -8.97 12.22 -21.28
CA SER A 304 -8.97 13.35 -22.21
C SER A 304 -9.18 14.67 -21.45
N ASP A 305 -8.72 15.78 -22.05
CA ASP A 305 -8.91 17.11 -21.47
C ASP A 305 -10.39 17.41 -21.20
N GLU A 306 -11.28 17.04 -22.12
CA GLU A 306 -12.72 17.24 -21.98
C GLU A 306 -13.32 16.44 -20.82
N ALA A 307 -13.00 15.15 -20.74
CA ALA A 307 -13.51 14.29 -19.67
C ALA A 307 -12.97 14.68 -18.30
N LEU A 308 -11.69 15.06 -18.19
CA LEU A 308 -11.11 15.57 -16.95
C LEU A 308 -11.76 16.88 -16.50
N LEU A 309 -11.98 17.82 -17.43
CA LEU A 309 -12.71 19.05 -17.12
C LEU A 309 -14.14 18.78 -16.66
N ALA A 310 -14.82 17.78 -17.24
CA ALA A 310 -16.15 17.36 -16.83
C ALA A 310 -16.15 16.66 -15.45
N ASP A 311 -15.21 15.75 -15.19
CA ASP A 311 -15.06 15.03 -13.91
C ASP A 311 -14.79 15.99 -12.75
N LEU A 312 -14.03 17.05 -13.02
CA LEU A 312 -13.62 18.05 -12.03
C LEU A 312 -14.57 19.26 -11.99
N ALA A 313 -15.70 19.21 -12.68
CA ALA A 313 -16.67 20.29 -12.70
C ALA A 313 -17.15 20.62 -11.26
N GLY A 314 -17.09 21.90 -10.88
CA GLY A 314 -17.46 22.36 -9.54
C GLY A 314 -16.31 22.40 -8.53
N ARG A 315 -15.11 21.93 -8.88
CA ARG A 315 -13.90 22.18 -8.09
C ARG A 315 -13.39 23.62 -8.27
N ASN A 316 -12.51 24.03 -7.36
CA ASN A 316 -11.84 25.31 -7.46
C ASN A 316 -10.95 25.34 -8.72
N GLN A 317 -11.17 26.32 -9.59
CA GLN A 317 -10.48 26.43 -10.87
C GLN A 317 -8.95 26.42 -10.73
N ARG A 318 -8.39 27.04 -9.68
CA ARG A 318 -6.94 27.05 -9.43
C ARG A 318 -6.36 25.66 -9.17
N GLU A 319 -7.17 24.72 -8.69
CA GLU A 319 -6.76 23.32 -8.50
C GLU A 319 -6.68 22.62 -9.85
N VAL A 320 -7.67 22.87 -10.72
CA VAL A 320 -7.78 22.26 -12.05
C VAL A 320 -6.74 22.83 -13.02
N ASP A 321 -6.43 24.12 -12.93
CA ASP A 321 -5.47 24.81 -13.80
C ASP A 321 -4.06 24.20 -13.74
N GLN A 322 -3.72 23.49 -12.65
CA GLN A 322 -2.45 22.78 -12.51
C GLN A 322 -2.29 21.64 -13.52
N LEU A 323 -3.40 21.13 -14.08
CA LEU A 323 -3.40 20.10 -15.11
C LEU A 323 -3.18 20.67 -16.53
N ALA A 324 -3.18 22.01 -16.70
CA ALA A 324 -2.99 22.69 -17.97
C ALA A 324 -3.89 22.14 -19.10
N LEU A 325 -5.17 21.91 -18.81
CA LEU A 325 -6.15 21.35 -19.75
C LEU A 325 -6.71 22.44 -20.67
N HIS A 326 -6.98 22.08 -21.92
CA HIS A 326 -7.61 22.97 -22.89
C HIS A 326 -8.92 22.38 -23.41
N ARG A 327 -9.98 23.19 -23.48
CA ARG A 327 -11.14 22.85 -24.31
C ARG A 327 -10.70 23.04 -25.76
N ARG A 328 -10.90 22.04 -26.62
CA ARG A 328 -10.81 22.28 -28.06
C ARG A 328 -11.91 23.28 -28.40
N GLU A 329 -11.53 24.44 -28.92
CA GLU A 329 -12.45 25.29 -29.65
C GLU A 329 -12.66 24.62 -31.02
N ASP A 330 -13.92 24.38 -31.39
CA ASP A 330 -14.33 23.69 -32.61
C ASP A 330 -13.86 24.38 -33.90
#